data_AF-A0AAX2L4J5-F1
#
_entry.id   AF-A0AAX2L4J5-F1
#
_cell.length_a   1.000
_cell.length_b   1.000
_cell.length_c   1.000
_cell.angle_alpha   90.00
_cell.angle_beta   90.00
_cell.angle_gamma   90.00
#
_symmetry.space_group_name_H-M   'P 1'
#
loop_
_entity.id
_entity.type
_entity.pdbx_description
1 polymer ?
#
loop_
_entity_poly.entity_id
_entity_poly.type
_entity_poly.pdbx_seq_one_letter_code
_entity_poly.pdbx_strand_id
1 'polypeptide(L)'
;MNKRLFLKMSLATLPVLALFSQPVLAEENIHFSSCKEAWANGYADIHEGEPGYSAKLDRDHDGVACELKNAPKGAFKAKQAATTQTDTTSSTASGWVKQDGSWYYFDGNGNPVKNAWQGSYYLKADGKMAQSEWIYDSSYQAWYYLKSDGSYARNAWQGNYYLKSDGKMAKNERVDGGRYYVDASGLWKP
;
A
#
# COMPACT_ATOMS: atom_id res chain seq x y z
N MET A 1 26.13 16.54 52.37
CA MET A 1 26.14 18.02 52.21
C MET A 1 26.72 18.32 50.84
N ASN A 2 25.88 18.46 49.82
CA ASN A 2 26.32 18.56 48.44
C ASN A 2 25.65 19.82 47.87
N LYS A 3 26.46 20.86 47.68
CA LYS A 3 26.07 22.22 47.30
C LYS A 3 25.99 22.35 45.78
N ARG A 4 24.94 23.05 45.32
CA ARG A 4 24.89 24.00 44.19
C ARG A 4 25.10 23.37 42.79
N LEU A 5 24.50 23.85 41.70
CA LEU A 5 24.29 25.23 41.29
C LEU A 5 23.21 25.24 40.19
N PHE A 6 22.29 26.20 40.25
CA PHE A 6 21.36 26.52 39.18
C PHE A 6 22.12 27.16 38.01
N LEU A 7 21.86 26.73 36.77
CA LEU A 7 22.09 27.55 35.59
C LEU A 7 20.87 27.49 34.67
N LYS A 8 20.10 28.59 34.68
CA LYS A 8 19.10 28.91 33.67
C LYS A 8 19.85 29.30 32.39
N MET A 9 19.54 28.66 31.27
CA MET A 9 19.79 29.23 29.95
C MET A 9 18.47 29.24 29.18
N SER A 10 17.87 30.42 29.13
CA SER A 10 16.91 30.79 28.10
C SER A 10 17.70 31.06 26.81
N LEU A 11 17.38 30.35 25.72
CA LEU A 11 17.80 30.74 24.37
C LEU A 11 16.56 30.90 23.51
N ALA A 12 16.35 32.12 23.05
CA ALA A 12 15.24 32.52 22.21
C ALA A 12 15.51 32.19 20.73
N THR A 13 14.42 31.82 20.05
CA THR A 13 14.06 32.06 18.64
C THR A 13 15.00 31.61 17.51
N LEU A 14 14.45 30.82 16.58
CA LEU A 14 14.34 31.17 15.16
C LEU A 14 13.15 30.40 14.56
N PRO A 15 12.13 31.04 13.96
CA PRO A 15 11.16 30.34 13.13
C PRO A 15 11.86 29.99 11.81
N VAL A 16 12.08 28.70 11.56
CA VAL A 16 12.48 28.24 10.22
C VAL A 16 11.24 28.39 9.34
N LEU A 17 11.19 29.49 8.58
CA LEU A 17 10.25 29.67 7.48
C LEU A 17 10.67 28.69 6.37
N ALA A 18 10.21 27.44 6.48
CA ALA A 18 10.31 26.50 5.38
C ALA A 18 9.39 27.01 4.26
N LEU A 19 9.97 27.73 3.30
CA LEU A 19 9.39 27.88 1.98
C LEU A 19 9.29 26.47 1.40
N PHE A 20 8.14 25.84 1.60
CA PHE A 20 7.76 24.69 0.80
C PHE A 20 7.68 25.17 -0.65
N SER A 21 8.72 24.87 -1.42
CA SER A 21 8.61 24.80 -2.88
C SER A 21 7.55 23.76 -3.18
N GLN A 22 6.32 24.21 -3.41
CA GLN A 22 5.31 23.37 -4.03
C GLN A 22 5.87 22.94 -5.39
N PRO A 23 5.87 21.64 -5.74
CA PRO A 23 6.00 21.28 -7.13
C PRO A 23 4.77 21.85 -7.84
N VAL A 24 4.97 22.87 -8.65
CA VAL A 24 4.04 23.21 -9.72
C VAL A 24 4.05 21.98 -10.62
N LEU A 25 3.06 21.10 -10.49
CA LEU A 25 2.74 20.17 -11.56
C LEU A 25 2.24 21.05 -12.69
N ALA A 26 3.17 21.46 -13.55
CA ALA A 26 2.82 21.99 -14.83
C ALA A 26 1.96 20.91 -15.51
N GLU A 27 0.69 21.21 -15.75
CA GLU A 27 -0.11 20.53 -16.75
C GLU A 27 0.75 20.51 -18.01
N GLU A 28 1.32 19.35 -18.36
CA GLU A 28 2.03 19.22 -19.61
C GLU A 28 0.93 19.30 -20.68
N ASN A 29 0.74 20.49 -21.25
CA ASN A 29 -0.29 20.75 -22.26
C ASN A 29 0.11 20.02 -23.55
N ILE A 30 -0.16 18.71 -23.60
CA ILE A 30 0.04 17.89 -24.78
C ILE A 30 -0.93 18.41 -25.85
N HIS A 31 -0.38 18.95 -26.95
CA HIS A 31 -1.14 19.48 -28.08
C HIS A 31 -0.58 18.91 -29.37
N PHE A 32 -1.44 18.28 -30.17
CA PHE A 32 -1.07 17.78 -31.49
C PHE A 32 -1.66 18.68 -32.57
N SER A 33 -0.84 19.04 -33.55
CA SER A 33 -1.28 19.76 -34.74
C SER A 33 -2.10 18.88 -35.70
N SER A 34 -1.95 17.55 -35.62
CA SER A 34 -2.70 16.57 -36.43
C SER A 34 -2.66 15.16 -35.85
N CYS A 35 -3.60 14.29 -36.23
CA CYS A 35 -3.56 12.88 -35.82
C CYS A 35 -2.37 12.10 -36.35
N LYS A 36 -1.80 12.54 -37.48
CA LYS A 36 -0.53 12.00 -37.98
C LYS A 36 0.61 12.23 -36.98
N GLU A 37 0.64 13.41 -36.35
CA GLU A 37 1.61 13.72 -35.31
C GLU A 37 1.33 12.89 -34.05
N ALA A 38 0.07 12.79 -33.63
CA ALA A 38 -0.33 11.97 -32.49
C ALA A 38 0.14 10.51 -32.65
N TRP A 39 -0.21 9.87 -33.78
CA TRP A 39 0.18 8.48 -34.07
C TRP A 39 1.70 8.29 -34.20
N ALA A 40 2.42 9.27 -34.75
CA ALA A 40 3.88 9.23 -34.84
C ALA A 40 4.56 9.28 -33.47
N ASN A 41 3.87 9.86 -32.47
CA ASN A 41 4.28 9.93 -31.08
C ASN A 41 3.63 8.83 -30.20
N GLY A 42 2.89 7.90 -30.82
CA GLY A 42 2.29 6.76 -30.13
C GLY A 42 0.98 7.05 -29.41
N TYR A 43 0.32 8.16 -29.71
CA TYR A 43 -1.02 8.51 -29.22
C TYR A 43 -2.08 8.10 -30.26
N ALA A 44 -3.10 7.37 -29.83
CA ALA A 44 -4.26 6.97 -30.62
C ALA A 44 -5.47 6.82 -29.68
N ASP A 45 -6.68 6.88 -30.22
CA ASP A 45 -7.94 6.72 -29.47
C ASP A 45 -8.04 7.70 -28.28
N ILE A 46 -7.86 9.01 -28.55
CA ILE A 46 -7.80 10.06 -27.53
C ILE A 46 -9.22 10.55 -27.22
N HIS A 47 -9.72 10.34 -26.01
CA HIS A 47 -11.09 10.67 -25.63
C HIS A 47 -11.27 12.14 -25.22
N GLU A 48 -12.49 12.66 -25.36
CA GLU A 48 -12.84 14.01 -24.90
C GLU A 48 -12.53 14.20 -23.41
N GLY A 49 -11.72 15.20 -23.09
CA GLY A 49 -11.23 15.48 -21.75
C GLY A 49 -9.84 14.90 -21.43
N GLU A 50 -9.28 14.05 -22.28
CA GLU A 50 -7.91 13.55 -22.12
C GLU A 50 -6.85 14.57 -22.58
N PRO A 51 -5.66 14.59 -21.97
CA PRO A 51 -4.54 15.39 -22.47
C PRO A 51 -4.21 15.03 -23.93
N GLY A 52 -4.14 16.04 -24.80
CA GLY A 52 -3.97 15.83 -26.24
C GLY A 52 -5.25 15.78 -27.05
N TYR A 53 -6.43 15.72 -26.40
CA TYR A 53 -7.70 15.82 -27.11
C TYR A 53 -7.89 17.21 -27.70
N SER A 54 -8.43 17.25 -28.92
CA SER A 54 -8.92 18.46 -29.52
C SER A 54 -10.09 18.11 -30.44
N ALA A 55 -11.19 18.86 -30.36
CA ALA A 55 -12.30 18.76 -31.30
C ALA A 55 -11.87 18.97 -32.77
N LYS A 56 -10.67 19.52 -33.03
CA LYS A 56 -10.10 19.62 -34.37
C LYS A 56 -9.53 18.30 -34.90
N LEU A 57 -9.17 17.40 -33.99
CA LEU A 57 -8.59 16.09 -34.26
C LEU A 57 -9.65 14.99 -34.29
N ASP A 58 -10.78 15.22 -33.62
CA ASP A 58 -12.01 14.43 -33.72
C ASP A 58 -12.82 14.89 -34.94
N ARG A 59 -12.66 14.19 -36.07
CA ARG A 59 -13.26 14.61 -37.34
C ARG A 59 -14.75 14.27 -37.40
N ASP A 60 -15.14 13.17 -36.79
CA ASP A 60 -16.49 12.62 -36.73
C ASP A 60 -17.31 13.13 -35.55
N HIS A 61 -16.68 13.87 -34.62
CA HIS A 61 -17.28 14.47 -33.44
C HIS A 61 -17.97 13.43 -32.55
N ASP A 62 -17.37 12.25 -32.44
CA ASP A 62 -17.89 11.13 -31.64
C ASP A 62 -17.30 11.10 -30.22
N GLY A 63 -16.43 12.05 -29.90
CA GLY A 63 -15.73 12.17 -28.63
C GLY A 63 -14.42 11.40 -28.58
N VAL A 64 -13.92 10.86 -29.71
CA VAL A 64 -12.65 10.16 -29.80
C VAL A 64 -11.80 10.71 -30.95
N ALA A 65 -10.80 11.50 -30.62
CA ALA A 65 -9.81 12.00 -31.57
C ALA A 65 -8.76 10.95 -31.94
N CYS A 66 -8.29 10.99 -33.20
CA CYS A 66 -7.14 10.20 -33.66
C CYS A 66 -7.25 8.69 -33.46
N GLU A 67 -8.41 8.15 -33.80
CA GLU A 67 -8.69 6.72 -33.65
C GLU A 67 -7.74 5.84 -34.45
N LEU A 68 -7.32 4.72 -33.86
CA LEU A 68 -6.38 3.79 -34.49
C LEU A 68 -6.98 3.15 -35.75
N LYS A 69 -8.31 2.95 -35.78
CA LYS A 69 -9.05 2.41 -36.95
C LYS A 69 -8.89 3.30 -38.20
N ASN A 70 -8.65 4.59 -37.98
CA ASN A 70 -8.50 5.60 -39.02
C ASN A 70 -7.02 5.86 -39.39
N ALA A 71 -6.06 5.21 -38.73
CA ALA A 71 -4.64 5.42 -38.94
C ALA A 71 -4.15 4.83 -40.29
N PRO A 72 -3.36 5.59 -41.08
CA PRO A 72 -2.69 5.03 -42.25
C PRO A 72 -1.75 3.88 -41.87
N LYS A 73 -1.64 2.87 -42.73
CA LYS A 73 -0.73 1.73 -42.50
C LYS A 73 0.69 2.23 -42.21
N GLY A 74 1.21 1.89 -41.03
CA GLY A 74 2.56 2.26 -40.58
C GLY A 74 2.71 3.68 -40.01
N ALA A 75 1.63 4.45 -39.88
CA ALA A 75 1.67 5.78 -39.24
C ALA A 75 1.76 5.69 -37.71
N PHE A 76 1.18 4.64 -37.12
CA PHE A 76 1.28 4.38 -35.69
C PHE A 76 2.62 3.76 -35.36
N LYS A 77 3.46 4.52 -34.64
CA LYS A 77 4.67 3.98 -34.01
C LYS A 77 4.26 3.52 -32.62
N ALA A 78 4.09 2.21 -32.45
CA ALA A 78 3.88 1.63 -31.13
C ALA A 78 5.02 2.11 -30.22
N LYS A 79 4.68 2.94 -29.22
CA LYS A 79 5.58 3.21 -28.11
C LYS A 79 5.95 1.84 -27.54
N GLN A 80 7.23 1.49 -27.55
CA GLN A 80 7.69 0.26 -26.88
C GLN A 80 7.08 0.24 -25.48
N ALA A 81 6.47 -0.88 -25.12
CA ALA A 81 5.62 -1.05 -23.95
C ALA A 81 6.14 -0.32 -22.71
N ALA A 82 5.70 0.93 -22.54
CA ALA A 82 5.20 1.33 -21.26
C ALA A 82 4.01 0.40 -21.06
N THR A 83 4.22 -0.66 -20.26
CA THR A 83 3.16 -1.35 -19.53
C THR A 83 2.02 -0.38 -19.33
N THR A 84 0.83 -0.77 -19.79
CA THR A 84 -0.45 -0.19 -19.41
C THR A 84 -0.35 0.40 -18.02
N GLN A 85 -0.02 1.69 -17.93
CA GLN A 85 -0.44 2.53 -16.83
C GLN A 85 -1.92 2.67 -17.11
N THR A 86 -2.68 1.66 -16.67
CA THR A 86 -4.01 1.91 -16.12
C THR A 86 -3.84 3.15 -15.27
N ASP A 87 -4.40 4.26 -15.74
CA ASP A 87 -4.90 5.36 -14.94
C ASP A 87 -4.30 5.40 -13.53
N THR A 88 -3.09 5.92 -13.43
CA THR A 88 -2.73 6.65 -12.23
C THR A 88 -3.12 8.11 -12.45
N THR A 89 -4.38 8.37 -12.81
CA THR A 89 -5.13 9.28 -11.95
C THR A 89 -4.81 8.85 -10.53
N SER A 90 -4.37 9.79 -9.71
CA SER A 90 -4.19 9.67 -8.27
C SER A 90 -5.47 9.13 -7.58
N SER A 91 -5.85 7.89 -7.85
CA SER A 91 -6.70 7.04 -7.05
C SER A 91 -5.72 6.19 -6.28
N THR A 92 -5.38 6.70 -5.10
CA THR A 92 -4.59 5.99 -4.12
C THR A 92 -5.23 4.61 -3.90
N ALA A 93 -4.60 3.56 -4.45
CA ALA A 93 -5.08 2.19 -4.26
C ALA A 93 -5.21 1.96 -2.75
N SER A 94 -6.43 1.79 -2.27
CA SER A 94 -6.74 1.55 -0.86
C SER A 94 -7.38 0.18 -0.73
N GLY A 95 -7.12 -0.50 0.39
CA GLY A 95 -7.57 -1.86 0.61
C GLY A 95 -6.54 -2.94 0.24
N TRP A 96 -7.02 -4.17 0.06
CA TRP A 96 -6.19 -5.35 -0.17
C TRP A 96 -5.74 -5.44 -1.64
N VAL A 97 -4.43 -5.58 -1.83
CA VAL A 97 -3.81 -5.70 -3.16
C VAL A 97 -2.84 -6.87 -3.16
N LYS A 98 -2.87 -7.71 -4.19
CA LYS A 98 -1.91 -8.82 -4.36
C LYS A 98 -0.82 -8.42 -5.35
N GLN A 99 0.44 -8.44 -4.92
CA GLN A 99 1.62 -8.11 -5.71
C GLN A 99 2.67 -9.20 -5.52
N ASP A 100 3.25 -9.71 -6.61
CA ASP A 100 4.28 -10.76 -6.58
C ASP A 100 3.94 -11.96 -5.68
N GLY A 101 2.68 -12.39 -5.74
CA GLY A 101 2.17 -13.51 -4.95
C GLY A 101 1.90 -13.21 -3.47
N SER A 102 2.27 -12.02 -2.98
CA SER A 102 2.07 -11.59 -1.60
C SER A 102 0.89 -10.61 -1.50
N TRP A 103 0.16 -10.65 -0.39
CA TRP A 103 -0.90 -9.68 -0.11
C TRP A 103 -0.35 -8.48 0.65
N TYR A 104 -0.84 -7.30 0.30
CA TYR A 104 -0.56 -6.02 0.93
C TYR A 104 -1.88 -5.34 1.26
N TYR A 105 -1.85 -4.44 2.22
CA TYR A 105 -2.99 -3.58 2.52
C TYR A 105 -2.55 -2.12 2.48
N PHE A 106 -3.31 -1.30 1.77
CA PHE A 106 -3.06 0.13 1.65
C PHE A 106 -4.16 0.91 2.37
N ASP A 107 -3.78 1.96 3.08
CA ASP A 107 -4.72 2.85 3.75
C ASP A 107 -5.49 3.73 2.74
N GLY A 108 -6.43 4.56 3.22
CA GLY A 108 -7.21 5.46 2.37
C GLY A 108 -6.38 6.49 1.58
N ASN A 109 -5.14 6.72 2.01
CA ASN A 109 -4.18 7.63 1.36
C ASN A 109 -3.22 6.87 0.44
N GLY A 110 -3.41 5.56 0.26
CA GLY A 110 -2.57 4.73 -0.60
C GLY A 110 -1.21 4.39 0.00
N ASN A 111 -1.02 4.58 1.31
CA ASN A 111 0.22 4.15 1.97
C ASN A 111 0.10 2.68 2.37
N PRO A 112 1.18 1.89 2.23
CA PRO A 112 1.17 0.50 2.69
C PRO A 112 1.14 0.45 4.22
N VAL A 113 0.17 -0.30 4.76
CA VAL A 113 0.10 -0.62 6.18
C VAL A 113 1.18 -1.65 6.51
N LYS A 114 1.91 -1.39 7.60
CA LYS A 114 3.08 -2.17 8.03
C LYS A 114 3.12 -2.28 9.55
N ASN A 115 3.64 -3.39 10.04
CA ASN A 115 3.73 -3.73 11.47
C ASN A 115 2.39 -3.54 12.22
N ALA A 116 1.28 -3.86 11.56
CA ALA A 116 -0.04 -3.53 12.06
C ALA A 116 -1.09 -4.54 11.64
N TRP A 117 -2.15 -4.62 12.43
CA TRP A 117 -3.31 -5.45 12.15
C TRP A 117 -4.27 -4.75 11.19
N GLN A 118 -4.77 -5.51 10.23
CA GLN A 118 -5.94 -5.15 9.43
C GLN A 118 -6.99 -6.25 9.62
N GLY A 119 -7.97 -6.00 10.49
CA GLY A 119 -8.96 -7.00 10.87
C GLY A 119 -8.30 -8.23 11.51
N SER A 120 -8.37 -9.39 10.86
CA SER A 120 -7.78 -10.65 11.36
C SER A 120 -6.38 -10.93 10.81
N TYR A 121 -5.80 -10.02 10.05
CA TYR A 121 -4.55 -10.22 9.32
C TYR A 121 -3.47 -9.28 9.85
N TYR A 122 -2.21 -9.71 9.80
CA TYR A 122 -1.09 -8.87 10.19
C TYR A 122 -0.22 -8.53 8.98
N LEU A 123 0.08 -7.24 8.80
CA LEU A 123 1.01 -6.74 7.79
C LEU A 123 2.38 -6.58 8.45
N LYS A 124 3.39 -7.27 7.90
CA LYS A 124 4.77 -7.25 8.42
C LYS A 124 5.49 -5.95 8.11
N ALA A 125 6.75 -5.84 8.52
CA ALA A 125 7.58 -4.66 8.30
C ALA A 125 7.79 -4.34 6.80
N ASP A 126 7.81 -5.35 5.95
CA ASP A 126 7.90 -5.22 4.49
C ASP A 126 6.54 -4.93 3.83
N GLY A 127 5.46 -4.87 4.61
CA GLY A 127 4.08 -4.66 4.15
C GLY A 127 3.38 -5.93 3.68
N LYS A 128 4.08 -7.07 3.64
CA LYS A 128 3.45 -8.34 3.25
C LYS A 128 2.59 -8.86 4.39
N MET A 129 1.44 -9.39 4.03
CA MET A 129 0.58 -10.11 4.94
C MET A 129 1.28 -11.39 5.41
N ALA A 130 1.34 -11.59 6.73
CA ALA A 130 1.88 -12.79 7.33
C ALA A 130 0.98 -14.01 7.06
N GLN A 131 1.58 -15.15 6.74
CA GLN A 131 0.88 -16.41 6.48
C GLN A 131 1.70 -17.59 6.97
N SER A 132 1.05 -18.54 7.64
CA SER A 132 1.67 -19.75 8.19
C SER A 132 2.91 -19.47 9.06
N GLU A 133 2.85 -18.41 9.88
CA GLU A 133 4.01 -17.94 10.64
C GLU A 133 3.61 -17.35 11.99
N TRP A 134 4.58 -17.33 12.93
CA TRP A 134 4.45 -16.67 14.21
C TRP A 134 4.86 -15.20 14.09
N ILE A 135 4.05 -14.31 14.67
CA ILE A 135 4.32 -12.88 14.77
C ILE A 135 4.33 -12.47 16.24
N TYR A 136 5.37 -11.73 16.63
CA TYR A 136 5.38 -11.03 17.90
C TYR A 136 4.90 -9.60 17.69
N ASP A 137 3.80 -9.23 18.32
CA ASP A 137 3.33 -7.85 18.33
C ASP A 137 3.84 -7.16 19.60
N SER A 138 4.72 -6.18 19.44
CA SER A 138 5.30 -5.41 20.54
C SER A 138 4.30 -4.54 21.29
N SER A 139 3.24 -4.07 20.61
CA SER A 139 2.19 -3.24 21.23
C SER A 139 1.36 -4.07 22.21
N TYR A 140 1.07 -5.32 21.85
CA TYR A 140 0.34 -6.25 22.72
C TYR A 140 1.25 -7.13 23.60
N GLN A 141 2.56 -7.09 23.37
CA GLN A 141 3.58 -7.89 24.04
C GLN A 141 3.24 -9.39 24.02
N ALA A 142 2.75 -9.86 22.88
CA ALA A 142 2.20 -11.19 22.73
C ALA A 142 2.56 -11.80 21.37
N TRP A 143 2.68 -13.13 21.38
CA TRP A 143 2.83 -13.93 20.16
C TRP A 143 1.45 -14.28 19.60
N TYR A 144 1.34 -14.24 18.28
CA TYR A 144 0.19 -14.66 17.50
C TYR A 144 0.66 -15.60 16.41
N TYR A 145 -0.20 -16.52 15.98
CA TYR A 145 0.07 -17.37 14.83
C TYR A 145 -0.90 -17.04 13.71
N LEU A 146 -0.39 -16.76 12.52
CA LEU A 146 -1.17 -16.47 11.33
C LEU A 146 -1.27 -17.77 10.54
N LYS A 147 -2.49 -18.23 10.28
CA LYS A 147 -2.75 -19.49 9.57
C LYS A 147 -2.38 -19.38 8.09
N SER A 148 -2.56 -20.46 7.34
CA SER A 148 -2.33 -20.48 5.89
C SER A 148 -3.22 -19.53 5.10
N ASP A 149 -4.43 -19.25 5.60
CA ASP A 149 -5.32 -18.23 5.04
C ASP A 149 -4.91 -16.79 5.42
N GLY A 150 -3.89 -16.62 6.26
CA GLY A 150 -3.39 -15.35 6.77
C GLY A 150 -4.13 -14.80 7.99
N SER A 151 -5.27 -15.38 8.37
CA SER A 151 -5.98 -14.94 9.56
C SER A 151 -5.33 -15.50 10.83
N TYR A 152 -5.35 -14.75 11.92
CA TYR A 152 -4.80 -15.25 13.18
C TYR A 152 -5.59 -16.43 13.73
N ALA A 153 -4.89 -17.40 14.30
CA ALA A 153 -5.47 -18.52 15.02
C ALA A 153 -5.97 -18.07 16.40
N ARG A 154 -7.13 -18.57 16.82
CA ARG A 154 -7.72 -18.33 18.14
C ARG A 154 -8.49 -19.55 18.61
N ASN A 155 -8.53 -19.77 19.92
CA ASN A 155 -9.13 -20.96 20.55
C ASN A 155 -8.63 -22.27 19.92
N ALA A 156 -7.34 -22.33 19.60
CA ALA A 156 -6.77 -23.42 18.82
C ALA A 156 -5.31 -23.67 19.20
N TRP A 157 -4.88 -24.91 19.00
CA TRP A 157 -3.49 -25.31 19.12
C TRP A 157 -2.73 -25.05 17.81
N GLN A 158 -1.51 -24.54 17.93
CA GLN A 158 -0.50 -24.54 16.87
C GLN A 158 0.74 -25.27 17.39
N GLY A 159 0.91 -26.51 16.97
CA GLY A 159 1.88 -27.41 17.60
C GLY A 159 1.59 -27.57 19.09
N ASN A 160 2.59 -27.29 19.93
CA ASN A 160 2.47 -27.39 21.40
C ASN A 160 2.11 -26.06 22.08
N TYR A 161 1.65 -25.07 21.32
CA TYR A 161 1.27 -23.75 21.82
C TYR A 161 -0.21 -23.51 21.61
N TYR A 162 -0.88 -22.93 22.60
CA TYR A 162 -2.30 -22.63 22.53
C TYR A 162 -2.54 -21.14 22.29
N LEU A 163 -3.36 -20.81 21.29
CA LEU A 163 -3.81 -19.46 21.01
C LEU A 163 -5.17 -19.25 21.67
N LYS A 164 -5.28 -18.23 22.52
CA LYS A 164 -6.49 -17.90 23.28
C LYS A 164 -7.58 -17.30 22.39
N SER A 165 -8.70 -16.93 22.99
CA SER A 165 -9.85 -16.36 22.27
C SER A 165 -9.54 -15.04 21.57
N ASP A 166 -8.60 -14.26 22.12
CA ASP A 166 -8.07 -13.02 21.54
C ASP A 166 -6.90 -13.25 20.58
N GLY A 167 -6.53 -14.50 20.31
CA GLY A 167 -5.43 -14.89 19.44
C GLY A 167 -4.05 -14.86 20.07
N LYS A 168 -3.91 -14.37 21.31
CA LYS A 168 -2.62 -14.34 22.00
C LYS A 168 -2.21 -15.75 22.41
N MET A 169 -0.94 -16.06 22.25
CA MET A 169 -0.36 -17.28 22.80
C MET A 169 -0.46 -17.27 24.33
N ALA A 170 -1.03 -18.33 24.88
CA ALA A 170 -1.12 -18.54 26.32
C ALA A 170 0.27 -18.77 26.94
N LYS A 171 0.46 -18.30 28.18
CA LYS A 171 1.68 -18.56 28.97
C LYS A 171 1.31 -18.72 30.43
N ASN A 172 1.89 -19.71 31.09
CA ASN A 172 1.78 -19.93 32.53
C ASN A 172 0.31 -20.05 33.01
N GLU A 173 -0.54 -20.72 32.24
CA GLU A 173 -1.99 -20.77 32.52
C GLU A 173 -2.61 -22.09 32.06
N ARG A 174 -3.79 -22.41 32.61
CA ARG A 174 -4.62 -23.51 32.11
C ARG A 174 -5.42 -23.06 30.89
N VAL A 175 -5.46 -23.90 29.86
CA VAL A 175 -6.08 -23.59 28.56
C VAL A 175 -7.10 -24.66 28.15
N ASP A 176 -7.84 -24.37 27.08
CA ASP A 176 -8.75 -25.34 26.42
C ASP A 176 -9.74 -25.99 27.41
N GLY A 177 -10.52 -25.13 28.06
CA GLY A 177 -11.50 -25.55 29.08
C GLY A 177 -10.86 -26.00 30.41
N GLY A 178 -9.59 -25.68 30.64
CA GLY A 178 -8.87 -26.06 31.86
C GLY A 178 -8.17 -27.42 31.80
N ARG A 179 -8.23 -28.09 30.64
CA ARG A 179 -7.73 -29.45 30.41
C ARG A 179 -6.21 -29.53 30.37
N TYR A 180 -5.55 -28.50 29.84
CA TYR A 180 -4.11 -28.48 29.65
C TYR A 180 -3.49 -27.30 30.36
N TYR A 181 -2.24 -27.43 30.80
CA TYR A 181 -1.46 -26.33 31.36
C TYR A 181 -0.25 -26.08 30.46
N VAL A 182 -0.05 -24.82 30.08
CA VAL A 182 1.14 -24.36 29.35
C VAL A 182 2.11 -23.68 30.32
N ASP A 183 3.40 -23.95 30.17
CA ASP A 183 4.42 -23.39 31.05
C ASP A 183 4.69 -21.89 30.77
N ALA A 184 5.66 -21.29 31.46
CA ALA A 184 6.01 -19.88 31.30
C ALA A 184 6.48 -19.50 29.89
N SER A 185 6.95 -20.46 29.09
CA SER A 185 7.28 -20.27 27.68
C SER A 185 6.06 -20.42 26.74
N GLY A 186 4.93 -20.86 27.27
CA GLY A 186 3.71 -21.19 26.52
C GLY A 186 3.70 -22.61 25.96
N LEU A 187 4.72 -23.41 26.26
CA LEU A 187 4.82 -24.78 25.78
C LEU A 187 3.95 -25.69 26.64
N TRP A 188 3.08 -26.46 26.00
CA TRP A 188 2.45 -27.61 26.63
C TRP A 188 3.38 -28.83 26.57
N LYS A 189 3.46 -29.55 27.69
CA LYS A 189 4.13 -30.85 27.79
C LYS A 189 3.11 -31.90 28.24
N PRO A 190 2.97 -33.02 27.50
CA PRO A 190 2.11 -34.13 27.88
C PRO A 190 2.46 -34.75 29.24
#